data_AF-U6DRL1-F1
#
_entry.id   AF-U6DRL1-F1
#
_cell.length_a   1.000
_cell.length_b   1.000
_cell.length_c   1.000
_cell.angle_alpha   90.00
_cell.angle_beta   90.00
_cell.angle_gamma   90.00
#
_symmetry.space_group_name_H-M   'P 1'
#
loop_
_entity.id
_entity.type
_entity.pdbx_description
1 polymer ?
#
loop_
_entity_poly.entity_id
_entity_poly.type
_entity_poly.pdbx_seq_one_letter_code
_entity_poly.pdbx_strand_id
1 'polypeptide(L)'
;KTPQVSFSESDTPSSESTELPVDWSIKTRLLFTSSQPFTWADHLKAQEEAQGVIQHCRATEVTLPQSIQDPKVSTELRCAFQQSLIYWLHPAFPWLPLFPRIGADRKMAGKISPWANDETLQHILMSDWSVSFTSLYNLLKTKLCPYFYVCTYQFTILFRAAGLAGNDVITALISPTTRGIREAMKNEGIEFSLPLIKENGHEKKASGTSLGQGEEQVISDEDEDESFSWLEEMGVQDKIKKPDVLSIKLCKEKHEVQMDHRPESVVLVKGTNTLTLLNFLINSKSLVASSGPQAGLPPTLLSPVAFRGATMQMLKARSVNVKTQAISGYKDQFSLEITGPVMPHCLHSVTMLLQSSQKGSFSAGLYTHEPTAVFNACPSVKEGPGKETVREELTNCGLHRKTLDQLSRTPILGKSSLRHVEMSDYIYNWRS
;
A
#
# COMPACT_ATOMS: atom_id res chain seq x y z
N LYS A 1 23.78 -0.26 27.71
CA LYS A 1 22.52 0.42 28.09
C LYS A 1 21.61 0.41 26.88
N THR A 2 20.73 -0.58 26.83
CA THR A 2 19.64 -0.73 25.86
C THR A 2 18.65 0.43 26.05
N PRO A 3 18.18 1.10 24.98
CA PRO A 3 17.08 2.04 25.14
C PRO A 3 15.79 1.23 25.30
N GLN A 4 15.20 1.26 26.49
CA GLN A 4 13.81 0.89 26.68
C GLN A 4 12.96 1.83 25.84
N VAL A 5 12.27 1.28 24.84
CA VAL A 5 11.22 2.01 24.14
C VAL A 5 10.03 2.06 25.10
N SER A 6 9.81 3.22 25.69
CA SER A 6 8.58 3.56 26.41
C SER A 6 7.47 3.74 25.38
N PHE A 7 6.49 2.84 25.39
CA PHE A 7 5.32 2.89 24.52
C PHE A 7 4.28 3.85 25.12
N SER A 8 3.88 4.86 24.35
CA SER A 8 2.81 5.80 24.69
C SER A 8 1.43 5.17 24.45
N GLU A 9 0.52 5.34 25.40
CA GLU A 9 -0.90 4.95 25.34
C GLU A 9 -1.66 5.73 24.26
N SER A 10 -1.72 5.21 23.05
CA SER A 10 -2.73 5.57 22.06
C SER A 10 -2.95 4.46 21.03
N ASP A 11 -2.95 3.19 21.47
CA ASP A 11 -3.16 2.03 20.61
C ASP A 11 -4.65 1.65 20.62
N THR A 12 -5.26 1.61 19.44
CA THR A 12 -6.58 1.00 19.17
C THR A 12 -6.62 -0.45 19.71
N PRO A 13 -7.73 -0.93 20.31
CA PRO A 13 -7.76 -2.22 20.99
C PRO A 13 -7.49 -3.41 20.06
N SER A 14 -6.81 -4.42 20.60
CA SER A 14 -6.54 -5.71 19.96
C SER A 14 -7.85 -6.37 19.52
N SER A 15 -8.00 -6.57 18.22
CA SER A 15 -9.09 -7.37 17.68
C SER A 15 -8.62 -8.83 17.55
N GLU A 16 -9.34 -9.76 18.16
CA GLU A 16 -9.14 -11.20 17.96
C GLU A 16 -9.81 -11.61 16.64
N SER A 17 -9.06 -12.23 15.72
CA SER A 17 -9.63 -12.80 14.49
C SER A 17 -8.89 -14.06 14.08
N THR A 18 -9.60 -14.98 13.46
CA THR A 18 -9.02 -16.16 12.80
C THR A 18 -8.21 -15.80 11.55
N GLU A 19 -8.36 -14.56 11.05
CA GLU A 19 -7.70 -14.09 9.85
C GLU A 19 -7.02 -12.74 10.05
N LEU A 20 -5.80 -12.64 9.53
CA LEU A 20 -5.03 -11.41 9.50
C LEU A 20 -5.76 -10.36 8.64
N PRO A 21 -5.91 -9.10 9.10
CA PRO A 21 -6.48 -8.06 8.27
C PRO A 21 -5.58 -7.75 7.07
N VAL A 22 -6.21 -7.27 5.98
CA VAL A 22 -5.47 -6.82 4.80
C VAL A 22 -4.70 -5.54 5.12
N ASP A 23 -3.43 -5.52 4.70
CA ASP A 23 -2.56 -4.35 4.80
C ASP A 23 -1.93 -4.06 3.45
N TRP A 24 -2.36 -2.96 2.83
CA TRP A 24 -1.92 -2.45 1.53
C TRP A 24 -0.64 -1.62 1.59
N SER A 25 -0.05 -1.45 2.76
CA SER A 25 1.23 -0.76 2.90
C SER A 25 2.41 -1.67 2.56
N ILE A 26 3.50 -1.10 2.07
CA ILE A 26 4.72 -1.84 1.78
C ILE A 26 5.58 -1.88 3.05
N LYS A 27 6.01 -3.06 3.48
CA LYS A 27 6.99 -3.17 4.58
C LYS A 27 8.40 -3.13 4.02
N THR A 28 9.31 -2.54 4.79
CA THR A 28 10.75 -2.52 4.51
C THR A 28 11.48 -3.66 5.21
N ARG A 29 10.93 -4.11 6.34
CA ARG A 29 11.45 -5.21 7.15
C ARG A 29 10.32 -5.92 7.90
N LEU A 30 10.42 -7.24 7.97
CA LEU A 30 9.64 -8.10 8.85
C LEU A 30 10.59 -8.76 9.85
N LEU A 31 10.21 -8.81 11.11
CA LEU A 31 10.93 -9.52 12.15
C LEU A 31 9.98 -10.51 12.83
N PHE A 32 10.08 -11.77 12.45
CA PHE A 32 9.34 -12.85 13.10
C PHE A 32 10.13 -13.39 14.28
N THR A 33 9.43 -13.75 15.35
CA THR A 33 10.00 -14.45 16.50
C THR A 33 9.11 -15.61 16.91
N SER A 34 9.72 -16.71 17.35
CA SER A 34 9.02 -17.94 17.72
C SER A 34 9.82 -18.70 18.79
N SER A 35 9.14 -19.57 19.53
CA SER A 35 9.79 -20.57 20.39
C SER A 35 10.34 -21.75 19.59
N GLN A 36 9.89 -21.94 18.35
CA GLN A 36 10.39 -22.97 17.43
C GLN A 36 11.43 -22.38 16.47
N PRO A 37 12.45 -23.16 16.06
CA PRO A 37 13.51 -22.66 15.19
C PRO A 37 13.06 -22.45 13.74
N PHE A 38 13.66 -21.45 13.09
CA PHE A 38 13.50 -21.15 11.67
C PHE A 38 14.54 -21.86 10.78
N THR A 39 15.03 -23.03 11.21
CA THR A 39 16.08 -23.78 10.49
C THR A 39 15.68 -24.19 9.07
N TRP A 40 14.38 -24.22 8.77
CA TRP A 40 13.82 -24.45 7.45
C TRP A 40 14.00 -23.25 6.50
N ALA A 41 14.22 -22.04 7.01
CA ALA A 41 14.50 -20.85 6.20
C ALA A 41 15.99 -20.65 5.90
N ASP A 42 16.87 -21.36 6.61
CA ASP A 42 18.33 -21.28 6.43
C ASP A 42 18.85 -22.39 5.48
N HIS A 43 20.01 -22.12 4.88
CA HIS A 43 20.78 -23.05 4.04
C HIS A 43 19.92 -23.84 3.05
N LEU A 44 19.24 -23.14 2.15
CA LEU A 44 18.44 -23.74 1.10
C LEU A 44 19.30 -24.52 0.11
N LYS A 45 18.80 -25.69 -0.32
CA LYS A 45 19.48 -26.47 -1.37
C LYS A 45 19.22 -25.80 -2.71
N ALA A 46 20.19 -25.86 -3.61
CA ALA A 46 20.06 -25.29 -4.96
C ALA A 46 18.80 -25.78 -5.71
N GLN A 47 18.39 -27.04 -5.51
CA GLN A 47 17.14 -27.58 -6.09
C GLN A 47 15.88 -26.91 -5.52
N GLU A 48 15.86 -26.60 -4.21
CA GLU A 48 14.72 -25.96 -3.54
C GLU A 48 14.58 -24.50 -3.99
N GLU A 49 15.71 -23.80 -4.14
CA GLU A 49 15.76 -22.44 -4.68
C GLU A 49 15.28 -22.39 -6.14
N ALA A 50 15.81 -23.28 -7.00
CA ALA A 50 15.40 -23.35 -8.39
C ALA A 50 13.90 -23.68 -8.54
N GLN A 51 13.40 -24.61 -7.73
CA GLN A 51 11.99 -24.98 -7.74
C GLN A 51 11.09 -23.83 -7.27
N GLY A 52 11.45 -23.13 -6.20
CA GLY A 52 10.71 -21.96 -5.71
C GLY A 52 10.63 -20.83 -6.74
N VAL A 53 11.71 -20.57 -7.47
CA VAL A 53 11.74 -19.60 -8.57
C VAL A 53 10.75 -19.99 -9.68
N ILE A 54 10.77 -21.25 -10.11
CA ILE A 54 9.86 -21.72 -11.17
C ILE A 54 8.41 -21.72 -10.70
N GLN A 55 8.15 -22.09 -9.43
CA GLN A 55 6.82 -22.05 -8.83
C GLN A 55 6.25 -20.62 -8.81
N HIS A 56 7.08 -19.62 -8.49
CA HIS A 56 6.66 -18.21 -8.56
C HIS A 56 6.31 -17.79 -9.98
N CYS A 57 7.19 -18.05 -10.95
CA CYS A 57 6.96 -17.68 -12.35
C CYS A 57 5.73 -18.36 -12.97
N ARG A 58 5.41 -19.58 -12.52
CA ARG A 58 4.23 -20.33 -12.97
C ARG A 58 2.99 -20.10 -12.10
N ALA A 59 3.10 -19.28 -11.06
CA ALA A 59 2.07 -19.10 -10.04
C ALA A 59 1.47 -20.42 -9.55
N THR A 60 2.35 -21.40 -9.29
CA THR A 60 1.92 -22.71 -8.80
C THR A 60 1.32 -22.55 -7.40
N GLU A 61 0.09 -23.01 -7.24
CA GLU A 61 -0.56 -23.04 -5.93
C GLU A 61 0.10 -24.11 -5.06
N VAL A 62 0.62 -23.71 -3.90
CA VAL A 62 1.22 -24.61 -2.92
C VAL A 62 0.34 -24.66 -1.68
N THR A 63 -0.27 -25.83 -1.44
CA THR A 63 -1.05 -26.09 -0.24
C THR A 63 -0.22 -26.87 0.76
N LEU A 64 -0.03 -26.32 1.95
CA LEU A 64 0.64 -26.97 3.07
C LEU A 64 -0.37 -27.50 4.10
N PRO A 65 -0.03 -28.57 4.83
CA PRO A 65 -0.85 -29.02 5.95
C PRO A 65 -0.86 -27.99 7.08
N GLN A 66 -1.90 -28.01 7.92
CA GLN A 66 -2.08 -27.05 9.02
C GLN A 66 -0.90 -27.05 10.02
N SER A 67 -0.25 -28.19 10.22
CA SER A 67 0.93 -28.31 11.07
C SER A 67 1.92 -29.28 10.46
N ILE A 68 3.17 -28.83 10.29
CA ILE A 68 4.28 -29.65 9.79
C ILE A 68 5.07 -30.18 10.98
N GLN A 69 5.25 -31.50 11.06
CA GLN A 69 5.97 -32.14 12.17
C GLN A 69 7.47 -31.78 12.18
N ASP A 70 8.13 -31.87 11.01
CA ASP A 70 9.52 -31.47 10.82
C ASP A 70 9.65 -30.45 9.67
N PRO A 71 9.62 -29.14 9.98
CA PRO A 71 9.75 -28.09 8.98
C PRO A 71 11.07 -28.14 8.20
N LYS A 72 12.15 -28.65 8.79
CA LYS A 72 13.49 -28.61 8.17
C LYS A 72 13.60 -29.57 6.98
N VAL A 73 12.85 -30.68 7.02
CA VAL A 73 12.89 -31.73 6.01
C VAL A 73 11.85 -31.51 4.90
N SER A 74 10.81 -30.70 5.14
CA SER A 74 9.77 -30.43 4.15
C SER A 74 10.31 -29.59 2.99
N THR A 75 10.46 -30.24 1.83
CA THR A 75 10.84 -29.60 0.57
C THR A 75 9.77 -28.63 0.09
N GLU A 76 8.50 -28.94 0.31
CA GLU A 76 7.35 -28.13 -0.14
C GLU A 76 7.34 -26.78 0.59
N LEU A 77 7.54 -26.79 1.92
CA LEU A 77 7.64 -25.57 2.73
C LEU A 77 8.81 -24.69 2.27
N ARG A 78 9.96 -25.31 2.02
CA ARG A 78 11.21 -24.62 1.64
C ARG A 78 11.12 -23.99 0.25
N CYS A 79 10.53 -24.69 -0.71
CA CYS A 79 10.23 -24.16 -2.04
C CYS A 79 9.18 -23.04 -1.98
N ALA A 80 8.10 -23.23 -1.20
CA ALA A 80 7.06 -22.21 -1.03
C ALA A 80 7.56 -20.94 -0.34
N PHE A 81 8.52 -21.08 0.58
CA PHE A 81 9.23 -19.96 1.17
C PHE A 81 10.00 -19.17 0.12
N GLN A 82 10.78 -19.85 -0.72
CA GLN A 82 11.50 -19.22 -1.82
C GLN A 82 10.55 -18.51 -2.80
N GLN A 83 9.44 -19.15 -3.16
CA GLN A 83 8.38 -18.53 -3.97
C GLN A 83 7.85 -17.24 -3.33
N SER A 84 7.60 -17.24 -2.02
CA SER A 84 7.01 -16.09 -1.30
C SER A 84 7.93 -14.88 -1.18
N LEU A 85 9.24 -15.04 -1.41
CA LEU A 85 10.23 -13.98 -1.32
C LEU A 85 10.45 -13.24 -2.66
N ILE A 86 9.88 -13.74 -3.76
CA ILE A 86 10.14 -13.19 -5.10
C ILE A 86 9.16 -12.05 -5.40
N TYR A 87 9.68 -11.01 -6.03
CA TYR A 87 8.90 -9.89 -6.55
C TYR A 87 9.49 -9.35 -7.86
N TRP A 88 8.71 -8.56 -8.58
CA TRP A 88 9.11 -7.97 -9.86
C TRP A 88 9.32 -6.46 -9.72
N LEU A 89 10.45 -5.97 -10.22
CA LEU A 89 10.87 -4.58 -10.09
C LEU A 89 11.39 -4.03 -11.43
N HIS A 90 11.01 -2.80 -11.76
CA HIS A 90 11.54 -2.07 -12.92
C HIS A 90 11.65 -0.55 -12.66
N PRO A 91 12.73 0.13 -13.09
CA PRO A 91 13.98 -0.45 -13.57
C PRO A 91 14.79 -1.06 -12.41
N ALA A 92 15.67 -2.02 -12.70
CA ALA A 92 16.54 -2.64 -11.71
C ALA A 92 18.01 -2.38 -12.03
N PHE A 93 18.72 -1.73 -11.11
CA PHE A 93 20.16 -1.50 -11.22
C PHE A 93 20.89 -2.24 -10.10
N PRO A 94 21.77 -3.22 -10.40
CA PRO A 94 22.46 -4.01 -9.37
C PRO A 94 23.26 -3.18 -8.36
N TRP A 95 23.73 -1.99 -8.78
CA TRP A 95 24.56 -1.09 -7.97
C TRP A 95 23.76 -0.02 -7.22
N LEU A 96 22.46 0.14 -7.47
CA LEU A 96 21.65 1.23 -6.91
C LEU A 96 20.28 0.73 -6.45
N PRO A 97 19.98 0.75 -5.14
CA PRO A 97 18.64 0.44 -4.66
C PRO A 97 17.66 1.54 -5.10
N LEU A 98 16.60 1.14 -5.78
CA LEU A 98 15.54 2.03 -6.24
C LEU A 98 14.27 1.96 -5.39
N PHE A 99 14.31 1.24 -4.27
CA PHE A 99 13.30 1.29 -3.22
C PHE A 99 13.97 1.27 -1.84
N PRO A 100 13.48 2.06 -0.86
CA PRO A 100 12.43 3.08 -1.00
C PRO A 100 12.92 4.30 -1.80
N ARG A 101 11.99 5.02 -2.46
CA ARG A 101 12.28 6.30 -3.13
C ARG A 101 12.12 7.48 -2.17
N ILE A 102 11.03 7.51 -1.42
CA ILE A 102 10.79 8.50 -0.36
C ILE A 102 11.54 8.05 0.90
N GLY A 103 12.36 8.94 1.45
CA GLY A 103 13.16 8.63 2.65
C GLY A 103 14.30 7.65 2.41
N ALA A 104 14.76 7.51 1.15
CA ALA A 104 15.92 6.70 0.80
C ALA A 104 17.14 7.07 1.66
N ASP A 105 17.88 6.06 2.13
CA ASP A 105 19.01 6.21 3.04
C ASP A 105 20.09 7.12 2.42
N ARG A 106 20.46 8.19 3.14
CA ARG A 106 21.40 9.24 2.68
C ARG A 106 22.84 8.73 2.52
N LYS A 107 23.11 7.45 2.79
CA LYS A 107 24.43 6.83 2.64
C LYS A 107 25.01 6.92 1.23
N MET A 108 24.19 7.19 0.21
CA MET A 108 24.64 7.42 -1.17
C MET A 108 24.74 8.91 -1.55
N ALA A 109 24.46 9.83 -0.62
CA ALA A 109 24.56 11.27 -0.88
C ALA A 109 26.03 11.69 -1.06
N GLY A 110 26.33 12.47 -2.11
CA GLY A 110 27.66 13.04 -2.37
C GLY A 110 28.51 12.30 -3.41
N LYS A 111 28.07 11.15 -3.92
CA LYS A 111 28.70 10.53 -5.10
C LYS A 111 28.15 11.18 -6.37
N ILE A 112 29.04 11.55 -7.30
CA ILE A 112 28.65 12.02 -8.63
C ILE A 112 27.76 10.94 -9.24
N SER A 113 26.59 11.33 -9.73
CA SER A 113 25.61 10.47 -10.39
C SER A 113 25.70 10.73 -11.89
N PRO A 114 26.51 9.98 -12.66
CA PRO A 114 26.79 10.31 -14.05
C PRO A 114 25.53 10.35 -14.92
N TRP A 115 24.53 9.51 -14.57
CA TRP A 115 23.24 9.44 -15.24
C TRP A 115 22.36 10.70 -15.03
N ALA A 116 22.61 11.51 -14.00
CA ALA A 116 21.80 12.70 -13.70
C ALA A 116 22.01 13.82 -14.72
N ASN A 117 23.13 13.82 -15.46
CA ASN A 117 23.46 14.84 -16.45
C ASN A 117 23.29 14.36 -17.91
N ASP A 118 23.01 13.08 -18.12
CA ASP A 118 22.87 12.49 -19.46
C ASP A 118 21.40 12.45 -19.88
N GLU A 119 20.94 13.51 -20.55
CA GLU A 119 19.55 13.62 -21.04
C GLU A 119 19.17 12.48 -22.00
N THR A 120 20.12 11.98 -22.79
CA THR A 120 19.86 10.91 -23.75
C THR A 120 19.57 9.59 -23.04
N LEU A 121 20.37 9.26 -22.03
CA LEU A 121 20.15 8.11 -21.17
C LEU A 121 18.82 8.22 -20.42
N GLN A 122 18.51 9.39 -19.85
CA GLN A 122 17.26 9.63 -19.14
C GLN A 122 16.05 9.42 -20.05
N HIS A 123 16.11 9.93 -21.28
CA HIS A 123 15.05 9.74 -22.27
C HIS A 123 14.87 8.26 -22.64
N ILE A 124 15.95 7.50 -22.84
CA ILE A 124 15.90 6.06 -23.12
C ILE A 124 15.25 5.31 -21.94
N LEU A 125 15.70 5.58 -20.71
CA LEU A 125 15.16 4.94 -19.50
C LEU A 125 13.68 5.27 -19.29
N MET A 126 13.28 6.52 -19.52
CA MET A 126 11.87 6.94 -19.38
C MET A 126 10.99 6.32 -20.48
N SER A 127 11.50 6.19 -21.71
CA SER A 127 10.80 5.52 -22.81
C SER A 127 10.57 4.03 -22.50
N ASP A 128 11.61 3.32 -22.05
CA ASP A 128 11.49 1.91 -21.65
C ASP A 128 10.56 1.72 -20.44
N TRP A 129 10.64 2.62 -19.46
CA TRP A 129 9.74 2.66 -18.32
C TRP A 129 8.28 2.85 -18.75
N SER A 130 8.01 3.73 -19.71
CA SER A 130 6.64 4.02 -20.19
C SER A 130 6.01 2.80 -20.86
N VAL A 131 6.81 2.03 -21.62
CA VAL A 131 6.39 0.75 -22.22
C VAL A 131 6.10 -0.28 -21.13
N SER A 132 6.96 -0.38 -20.12
CA SER A 132 6.80 -1.30 -18.99
C SER A 132 5.58 -0.96 -18.14
N PHE A 133 5.35 0.32 -17.86
CA PHE A 133 4.19 0.82 -17.11
C PHE A 133 2.86 0.57 -17.85
N THR A 134 2.84 0.84 -19.16
CA THR A 134 1.67 0.54 -20.01
C THR A 134 1.35 -0.96 -20.03
N SER A 135 2.39 -1.81 -20.14
CA SER A 135 2.23 -3.27 -20.08
C SER A 135 1.63 -3.71 -18.75
N LEU A 136 2.14 -3.18 -17.64
CA LEU A 136 1.65 -3.50 -16.29
C LEU A 136 0.20 -3.03 -16.07
N TYR A 137 -0.16 -1.85 -16.57
CA TYR A 137 -1.54 -1.38 -16.54
C TYR A 137 -2.48 -2.26 -17.38
N ASN A 138 -2.03 -2.76 -18.53
CA ASN A 138 -2.82 -3.70 -19.32
C ASN A 138 -3.07 -5.02 -18.58
N LEU A 139 -2.06 -5.56 -17.88
CA LEU A 139 -2.23 -6.74 -17.02
C LEU A 139 -3.23 -6.50 -15.88
N LEU A 140 -3.22 -5.31 -15.29
CA LEU A 140 -4.21 -4.91 -14.29
C LEU A 140 -5.62 -4.86 -14.88
N LYS A 141 -5.76 -4.26 -16.07
CA LYS A 141 -7.05 -4.15 -16.79
C LYS A 141 -7.62 -5.51 -17.15
N THR A 142 -6.77 -6.47 -17.51
CA THR A 142 -7.19 -7.85 -17.84
C THR A 142 -7.24 -8.77 -16.62
N LYS A 143 -7.12 -8.25 -15.39
CA LYS A 143 -7.16 -9.01 -14.14
C LYS A 143 -6.07 -10.10 -14.00
N LEU A 144 -5.01 -10.01 -14.80
CA LEU A 144 -3.84 -10.89 -14.71
C LEU A 144 -2.78 -10.37 -13.72
N CYS A 145 -2.89 -9.10 -13.33
CA CYS A 145 -2.15 -8.50 -12.22
C CYS A 145 -3.17 -7.99 -11.20
N PRO A 146 -3.16 -8.44 -9.94
CA PRO A 146 -4.13 -7.99 -8.96
C PRO A 146 -3.87 -6.53 -8.56
N TYR A 147 -2.61 -6.15 -8.36
CA TYR A 147 -2.24 -4.79 -8.00
C TYR A 147 -0.77 -4.54 -8.31
N PHE A 148 -0.36 -3.28 -8.34
CA PHE A 148 1.05 -2.91 -8.41
C PHE A 148 1.27 -1.52 -7.81
N TYR A 149 2.54 -1.19 -7.53
CA TYR A 149 2.93 0.13 -7.03
C TYR A 149 3.81 0.89 -8.02
N VAL A 150 3.63 2.21 -8.05
CA VAL A 150 4.55 3.16 -8.69
C VAL A 150 5.15 4.03 -7.61
N CYS A 151 6.44 3.84 -7.33
CA CYS A 151 7.15 4.58 -6.30
C CYS A 151 7.94 5.72 -6.97
N THR A 152 7.55 6.97 -6.71
CA THR A 152 8.29 8.17 -7.13
C THR A 152 9.05 8.75 -5.94
N TYR A 153 9.86 9.79 -6.17
CA TYR A 153 10.58 10.47 -5.09
C TYR A 153 9.69 11.34 -4.21
N GLN A 154 8.47 11.69 -4.67
CA GLN A 154 7.53 12.56 -3.94
C GLN A 154 6.32 11.79 -3.39
N PHE A 155 5.86 10.79 -4.13
CA PHE A 155 4.63 10.06 -3.83
C PHE A 155 4.73 8.61 -4.30
N THR A 156 3.84 7.77 -3.76
CA THR A 156 3.64 6.41 -4.21
C THR A 156 2.21 6.27 -4.72
N ILE A 157 2.02 5.47 -5.76
CA ILE A 157 0.70 5.10 -6.27
C ILE A 157 0.49 3.61 -6.07
N LEU A 158 -0.67 3.22 -5.55
CA LEU A 158 -1.16 1.84 -5.55
C LEU A 158 -2.29 1.71 -6.57
N PHE A 159 -2.07 0.93 -7.63
CA PHE A 159 -3.11 0.52 -8.56
C PHE A 159 -3.67 -0.84 -8.15
N ARG A 160 -5.00 -0.99 -8.12
CA ARG A 160 -5.70 -2.24 -7.79
C ARG A 160 -6.70 -2.59 -8.88
N ALA A 161 -6.75 -3.87 -9.24
CA ALA A 161 -7.72 -4.42 -10.16
C ALA A 161 -9.14 -4.35 -9.57
N ALA A 162 -10.12 -4.37 -10.46
CA ALA A 162 -11.52 -4.54 -10.10
C ALA A 162 -11.72 -5.83 -9.29
N GLY A 163 -12.44 -5.77 -8.18
CA GLY A 163 -12.70 -6.87 -7.24
C GLY A 163 -11.89 -6.80 -5.95
N LEU A 164 -10.85 -5.97 -5.89
CA LEU A 164 -9.99 -5.87 -4.72
C LEU A 164 -10.40 -4.73 -3.79
N ALA A 165 -10.10 -4.90 -2.49
CA ALA A 165 -10.44 -3.94 -1.45
C ALA A 165 -11.92 -3.50 -1.46
N GLY A 166 -12.84 -4.41 -1.84
CA GLY A 166 -14.27 -4.14 -1.93
C GLY A 166 -14.72 -3.19 -3.05
N ASN A 167 -13.88 -2.88 -4.05
CA ASN A 167 -14.27 -2.05 -5.19
C ASN A 167 -14.54 -2.92 -6.43
N ASP A 168 -15.53 -2.56 -7.22
CA ASP A 168 -15.94 -3.21 -8.48
C ASP A 168 -15.17 -2.70 -9.71
N VAL A 169 -14.51 -1.55 -9.58
CA VAL A 169 -13.71 -0.91 -10.63
C VAL A 169 -12.23 -0.86 -10.27
N ILE A 170 -11.39 -0.61 -11.28
CA ILE A 170 -9.96 -0.32 -11.07
C ILE A 170 -9.83 0.95 -10.22
N THR A 171 -8.94 0.91 -9.24
CA THR A 171 -8.68 2.06 -8.36
C THR A 171 -7.20 2.39 -8.32
N ALA A 172 -6.87 3.67 -8.22
CA ALA A 172 -5.51 4.17 -8.00
C ALA A 172 -5.49 5.10 -6.78
N LEU A 173 -4.70 4.75 -5.77
CA LEU A 173 -4.48 5.54 -4.56
C LEU A 173 -3.12 6.23 -4.64
N ILE A 174 -3.06 7.55 -4.46
CA ILE A 174 -1.83 8.34 -4.55
C ILE A 174 -1.55 8.96 -3.18
N SER A 175 -0.36 8.73 -2.62
CA SER A 175 0.05 9.34 -1.36
C SER A 175 1.58 9.48 -1.21
N PRO A 176 2.06 10.55 -0.56
CA PRO A 176 1.31 11.78 -0.27
C PRO A 176 1.02 12.58 -1.55
N THR A 177 0.07 13.50 -1.55
CA THR A 177 -0.09 14.46 -2.66
C THR A 177 0.18 15.89 -2.21
N THR A 178 0.46 16.75 -3.19
CA THR A 178 0.57 18.21 -3.00
C THR A 178 -0.53 18.91 -3.79
N ARG A 179 -0.84 20.16 -3.41
CA ARG A 179 -1.78 21.01 -4.16
C ARG A 179 -1.42 21.07 -5.64
N GLY A 180 -0.15 21.26 -5.98
CA GLY A 180 0.30 21.34 -7.36
C GLY A 180 0.01 20.06 -8.17
N ILE A 181 0.20 18.88 -7.57
CA ILE A 181 -0.15 17.60 -8.23
C ILE A 181 -1.67 17.50 -8.42
N ARG A 182 -2.45 17.87 -7.39
CA ARG A 182 -3.91 17.82 -7.44
C ARG A 182 -4.47 18.78 -8.49
N GLU A 183 -3.93 19.98 -8.62
CA GLU A 183 -4.31 20.96 -9.66
C GLU A 183 -3.90 20.48 -11.05
N ALA A 184 -2.68 19.93 -11.21
CA ALA A 184 -2.25 19.36 -12.48
C ALA A 184 -3.17 18.20 -12.93
N MET A 185 -3.59 17.34 -12.00
CA MET A 185 -4.56 16.28 -12.30
C MET A 185 -5.93 16.84 -12.73
N LYS A 186 -6.44 17.88 -12.05
CA LYS A 186 -7.70 18.53 -12.43
C LYS A 186 -7.61 19.17 -13.83
N ASN A 187 -6.48 19.81 -14.14
CA ASN A 187 -6.27 20.46 -15.45
C ASN A 187 -6.25 19.45 -16.60
N GLU A 188 -5.79 18.23 -16.34
CA GLU A 188 -5.80 17.11 -17.30
C GLU A 188 -7.15 16.36 -17.33
N GLY A 189 -8.16 16.87 -16.62
CA GLY A 189 -9.50 16.27 -16.57
C GLY A 189 -9.59 14.99 -15.75
N ILE A 190 -8.65 14.74 -14.83
CA ILE A 190 -8.67 13.56 -13.96
C ILE A 190 -9.55 13.86 -12.74
N GLU A 191 -10.70 13.20 -12.68
CA GLU A 191 -11.56 13.25 -11.50
C GLU A 191 -11.02 12.36 -10.39
N PHE A 192 -11.02 12.88 -9.16
CA PHE A 192 -10.56 12.16 -7.99
C PHE A 192 -11.32 12.56 -6.73
N SER A 193 -11.25 11.69 -5.72
CA SER A 193 -11.81 11.89 -4.39
C SER A 193 -10.73 11.92 -3.32
N LEU A 194 -10.99 12.59 -2.19
CA LEU A 194 -10.10 12.64 -1.03
C LEU A 194 -10.73 11.82 0.11
N PRO A 195 -10.50 10.50 0.18
CA PRO A 195 -11.30 9.59 1.02
C PRO A 195 -11.16 9.80 2.53
N LEU A 196 -10.12 10.52 2.98
CA LEU A 196 -9.89 10.83 4.39
C LEU A 196 -10.45 12.17 4.83
N ILE A 197 -10.96 12.95 3.88
CA ILE A 197 -11.70 14.18 4.14
C ILE A 197 -13.16 13.81 4.01
N LYS A 198 -13.92 14.01 5.09
CA LYS A 198 -15.38 13.93 4.98
C LYS A 198 -15.83 15.08 4.10
N GLU A 199 -16.24 14.79 2.88
CA GLU A 199 -17.14 15.69 2.18
C GLU A 199 -18.42 15.72 3.01
N ASN A 200 -18.75 16.87 3.60
CA ASN A 200 -20.08 17.11 4.13
C ASN A 200 -21.04 17.15 2.93
N GLY A 201 -21.39 15.97 2.42
CA GLY A 201 -22.28 15.79 1.29
C GLY A 201 -23.71 15.68 1.80
N HIS A 202 -24.51 16.70 1.50
CA HIS A 202 -25.96 16.58 1.43
C HIS A 202 -26.32 15.42 0.48
N GLU A 203 -26.60 14.24 1.03
CA GLU A 203 -27.35 13.22 0.33
C GLU A 203 -28.79 13.72 0.18
N LYS A 204 -29.07 14.52 -0.87
CA LYS A 204 -30.45 14.74 -1.34
C LYS A 204 -30.99 13.40 -1.83
N LYS A 205 -31.68 12.70 -0.94
CA LYS A 205 -32.55 11.56 -1.26
C LYS A 205 -33.65 12.06 -2.22
N ALA A 206 -33.56 11.65 -3.48
CA ALA A 206 -34.64 11.79 -4.43
C ALA A 206 -35.62 10.61 -4.29
N SER A 207 -36.82 10.89 -3.76
CA SER A 207 -38.10 10.18 -4.00
C SER A 207 -39.16 10.84 -3.09
N GLY A 208 -40.29 11.39 -3.54
CA GLY A 208 -40.93 11.25 -4.83
C GLY A 208 -41.94 12.36 -5.13
N THR A 209 -42.50 12.22 -6.32
CA THR A 209 -43.21 13.16 -7.18
C THR A 209 -44.63 13.51 -6.71
N SER A 210 -44.99 14.79 -6.68
CA SER A 210 -46.35 15.26 -7.05
C SER A 210 -46.36 16.74 -7.46
N LEU A 211 -46.51 16.96 -8.78
CA LEU A 211 -47.22 18.03 -9.51
C LEU A 211 -47.46 19.41 -8.84
N GLY A 212 -47.04 20.49 -9.54
CA GLY A 212 -47.69 21.81 -9.44
C GLY A 212 -46.82 23.04 -9.76
N GLN A 213 -46.91 23.50 -11.01
CA GLN A 213 -46.71 24.87 -11.56
C GLN A 213 -45.91 25.97 -10.79
N GLY A 214 -44.83 26.43 -11.43
CA GLY A 214 -44.55 27.85 -11.77
C GLY A 214 -44.19 28.85 -10.66
N GLU A 215 -42.92 29.26 -10.61
CA GLU A 215 -42.44 30.68 -10.55
C GLU A 215 -40.90 30.72 -10.44
N GLU A 216 -40.26 31.66 -11.16
CA GLU A 216 -38.82 31.97 -11.02
C GLU A 216 -38.55 32.56 -9.63
N GLN A 217 -37.77 31.89 -8.78
CA GLN A 217 -37.15 32.52 -7.60
C GLN A 217 -35.71 32.04 -7.36
N VAL A 218 -34.82 33.02 -7.51
CA VAL A 218 -33.57 33.29 -6.80
C VAL A 218 -33.12 32.23 -5.78
N ILE A 219 -31.91 31.72 -6.01
CA ILE A 219 -31.14 30.88 -5.09
C ILE A 219 -30.85 31.67 -3.82
N SER A 220 -31.47 31.29 -2.70
CA SER A 220 -31.08 31.71 -1.36
C SER A 220 -30.25 30.59 -0.71
N ASP A 221 -28.95 30.84 -0.54
CA ASP A 221 -28.05 30.03 0.29
C ASP A 221 -28.39 30.27 1.77
N GLU A 222 -29.05 29.30 2.43
CA GLU A 222 -29.40 29.33 3.86
C GLU A 222 -28.46 28.47 4.75
N ASP A 223 -27.36 27.93 4.22
CA ASP A 223 -26.48 27.04 4.98
C ASP A 223 -25.15 27.69 5.45
N GLU A 224 -25.10 29.03 5.56
CA GLU A 224 -24.01 29.72 6.27
C GLU A 224 -24.24 29.82 7.80
N ASP A 225 -25.42 29.46 8.30
CA ASP A 225 -25.84 29.80 9.68
C ASP A 225 -25.29 28.86 10.77
N GLU A 226 -24.84 27.64 10.46
CA GLU A 226 -24.30 26.72 11.48
C GLU A 226 -22.84 26.99 11.87
N SER A 227 -22.08 27.76 11.07
CA SER A 227 -20.67 28.06 11.40
C SER A 227 -20.50 29.23 12.39
N PHE A 228 -21.57 29.90 12.79
CA PHE A 228 -21.50 31.13 13.59
C PHE A 228 -22.24 31.07 14.94
N SER A 229 -22.80 29.91 15.33
CA SER A 229 -23.58 29.75 16.57
C SER A 229 -22.80 30.08 17.86
N TRP A 230 -21.49 29.87 17.89
CA TRP A 230 -20.65 30.26 19.05
C TRP A 230 -20.40 31.77 19.14
N LEU A 231 -20.43 32.50 18.02
CA LEU A 231 -20.30 33.97 18.01
C LEU A 231 -21.58 34.64 18.53
N GLU A 232 -22.71 33.97 18.34
CA GLU A 232 -24.03 34.34 18.85
C GLU A 232 -24.09 34.21 20.39
N GLU A 233 -23.49 33.15 20.93
CA GLU A 233 -23.36 32.91 22.37
C GLU A 233 -22.38 33.89 23.06
N MET A 234 -21.43 34.47 22.33
CA MET A 234 -20.45 35.45 22.85
C MET A 234 -20.84 36.92 22.63
N GLY A 235 -21.97 37.22 21.98
CA GLY A 235 -22.49 38.59 21.82
C GLY A 235 -21.65 39.51 20.91
N VAL A 236 -20.92 38.97 19.93
CA VAL A 236 -19.98 39.72 19.06
C VAL A 236 -20.53 39.96 17.65
N GLN A 237 -21.85 40.01 17.49
CA GLN A 237 -22.50 40.07 16.17
C GLN A 237 -22.23 41.39 15.40
N ASP A 238 -22.15 42.53 16.08
CA ASP A 238 -22.21 43.84 15.40
C ASP A 238 -20.89 44.35 14.79
N LYS A 239 -19.79 43.57 14.82
CA LYS A 239 -18.48 44.05 14.31
C LYS A 239 -17.72 43.13 13.37
N ILE A 240 -18.24 41.94 13.07
CA ILE A 240 -17.55 41.01 12.17
C ILE A 240 -18.23 41.10 10.80
N LYS A 241 -17.60 41.85 9.88
CA LYS A 241 -17.98 41.82 8.45
C LYS A 241 -17.97 40.36 7.99
N LYS A 242 -19.06 39.91 7.34
CA LYS A 242 -19.12 38.62 6.64
C LYS A 242 -17.82 38.42 5.85
N PRO A 243 -17.15 37.26 5.96
CA PRO A 243 -15.88 37.04 5.29
C PRO A 243 -16.07 37.21 3.78
N ASP A 244 -15.29 38.10 3.15
CA ASP A 244 -15.33 38.32 1.71
C ASP A 244 -15.08 36.99 0.96
N VAL A 245 -15.66 36.78 -0.22
CA VAL A 245 -15.49 35.55 -1.04
C VAL A 245 -14.00 35.23 -1.24
N LEU A 246 -13.17 36.27 -1.28
CA LEU A 246 -11.71 36.17 -1.33
C LEU A 246 -11.12 35.52 -0.06
N SER A 247 -11.63 35.84 1.12
CA SER A 247 -11.18 35.26 2.39
C SER A 247 -11.58 33.78 2.54
N ILE A 248 -12.76 33.40 2.02
CA ILE A 248 -13.20 32.00 1.97
C ILE A 248 -12.34 31.19 1.00
N LYS A 249 -12.05 31.74 -0.20
CA LYS A 249 -11.11 31.14 -1.15
C LYS A 249 -9.71 30.99 -0.54
N LEU A 250 -9.21 32.03 0.12
CA LEU A 250 -7.89 32.01 0.78
C LEU A 250 -7.85 30.99 1.93
N CYS A 251 -8.96 30.79 2.65
CA CYS A 251 -9.06 29.80 3.71
C CYS A 251 -9.09 28.37 3.17
N LYS A 252 -9.85 28.12 2.08
CA LYS A 252 -9.83 26.84 1.35
C LYS A 252 -8.44 26.54 0.80
N GLU A 253 -7.78 27.52 0.19
CA GLU A 253 -6.40 27.39 -0.30
C GLU A 253 -5.40 27.11 0.83
N LYS A 254 -5.52 27.80 1.98
CA LYS A 254 -4.70 27.53 3.16
C LYS A 254 -4.90 26.11 3.67
N HIS A 255 -6.14 25.62 3.70
CA HIS A 255 -6.43 24.26 4.16
C HIS A 255 -5.86 23.21 3.20
N GLU A 256 -6.02 23.40 1.89
CA GLU A 256 -5.43 22.52 0.87
C GLU A 256 -3.90 22.46 0.95
N VAL A 257 -3.24 23.59 1.19
CA VAL A 257 -1.78 23.64 1.35
C VAL A 257 -1.32 23.03 2.68
N GLN A 258 -2.09 23.19 3.76
CA GLN A 258 -1.77 22.58 5.06
C GLN A 258 -1.87 21.06 5.07
N MET A 259 -2.68 20.49 4.17
CA MET A 259 -2.81 19.04 4.01
C MET A 259 -1.66 18.41 3.23
N ASP A 260 -0.85 19.20 2.51
CA ASP A 260 0.23 18.67 1.69
C ASP A 260 1.20 17.82 2.51
N HIS A 261 1.60 16.69 1.93
CA HIS A 261 2.48 15.70 2.58
C HIS A 261 1.91 15.00 3.81
N ARG A 262 0.64 15.23 4.18
CA ARG A 262 -0.04 14.51 5.26
C ARG A 262 -0.83 13.30 4.73
N PRO A 263 -1.14 12.30 5.59
CA PRO A 263 -2.01 11.19 5.20
C PRO A 263 -3.34 11.64 4.62
N GLU A 264 -3.91 12.75 5.10
CA GLU A 264 -5.16 13.33 4.60
C GLU A 264 -5.12 13.73 3.12
N SER A 265 -3.92 13.96 2.56
CA SER A 265 -3.73 14.29 1.14
C SER A 265 -3.89 13.09 0.20
N VAL A 266 -4.22 11.89 0.71
CA VAL A 266 -4.42 10.72 -0.15
C VAL A 266 -5.50 11.00 -1.20
N VAL A 267 -5.20 10.69 -2.44
CA VAL A 267 -6.10 10.86 -3.58
C VAL A 267 -6.53 9.49 -4.09
N LEU A 268 -7.83 9.32 -4.32
CA LEU A 268 -8.40 8.12 -4.92
C LEU A 268 -9.01 8.43 -6.29
N VAL A 269 -8.46 7.81 -7.32
CA VAL A 269 -8.95 7.81 -8.70
C VAL A 269 -9.63 6.47 -8.99
N LYS A 270 -10.78 6.49 -9.67
CA LYS A 270 -11.58 5.28 -9.95
C LYS A 270 -11.92 5.16 -11.44
N GLY A 271 -12.08 3.92 -11.91
CA GLY A 271 -12.67 3.60 -13.21
C GLY A 271 -11.83 4.10 -14.39
N THR A 272 -12.46 4.69 -15.39
CA THR A 272 -11.81 5.14 -16.63
C THR A 272 -10.74 6.23 -16.39
N ASN A 273 -10.88 7.02 -15.32
CA ASN A 273 -9.91 8.05 -14.94
C ASN A 273 -8.52 7.47 -14.61
N THR A 274 -8.41 6.17 -14.28
CA THR A 274 -7.10 5.55 -14.03
C THR A 274 -6.26 5.42 -15.31
N LEU A 275 -6.90 5.35 -16.49
CA LEU A 275 -6.20 5.37 -17.77
C LEU A 275 -5.71 6.78 -18.11
N THR A 276 -6.52 7.80 -17.82
CA THR A 276 -6.09 9.21 -17.95
C THR A 276 -4.92 9.49 -17.03
N LEU A 277 -4.96 8.97 -15.79
CA LEU A 277 -3.85 9.04 -14.84
C LEU A 277 -2.58 8.35 -15.38
N LEU A 278 -2.69 7.17 -16.00
CA LEU A 278 -1.55 6.51 -16.65
C LEU A 278 -0.88 7.44 -17.68
N ASN A 279 -1.68 8.03 -18.57
CA ASN A 279 -1.18 8.93 -19.61
C ASN A 279 -0.57 10.21 -19.02
N PHE A 280 -1.20 10.80 -18.00
CA PHE A 280 -0.65 11.94 -17.28
C PHE A 280 0.72 11.63 -16.70
N LEU A 281 0.87 10.49 -16.04
CA LEU A 281 2.13 10.06 -15.44
C LEU A 281 3.21 9.85 -16.51
N ILE A 282 2.90 9.16 -17.60
CA ILE A 282 3.86 8.94 -18.70
C ILE A 282 4.40 10.27 -19.27
N ASN A 283 3.55 11.28 -19.38
CA ASN A 283 3.92 12.58 -19.95
C ASN A 283 4.46 13.58 -18.92
N SER A 284 4.42 13.24 -17.63
CA SER A 284 4.77 14.17 -16.55
C SER A 284 6.27 14.18 -16.28
N LYS A 285 6.90 15.33 -16.57
CA LYS A 285 8.32 15.56 -16.27
C LYS A 285 8.62 15.63 -14.77
N SER A 286 7.61 15.91 -13.93
CA SER A 286 7.78 16.03 -12.48
C SER A 286 7.88 14.69 -11.74
N LEU A 287 7.78 13.56 -12.44
CA LEU A 287 7.94 12.23 -11.82
C LEU A 287 9.40 11.88 -11.49
N VAL A 288 10.34 12.50 -12.20
CA VAL A 288 11.76 12.22 -12.09
C VAL A 288 12.40 13.21 -11.13
N ALA A 289 13.20 12.70 -10.19
CA ALA A 289 13.93 13.56 -9.26
C ALA A 289 14.97 14.40 -10.02
N SER A 290 15.05 15.69 -9.72
CA SER A 290 16.07 16.59 -10.29
C SER A 290 17.41 16.51 -9.56
N SER A 291 17.44 15.94 -8.36
CA SER A 291 18.63 15.90 -7.51
C SER A 291 18.67 14.66 -6.62
N GLY A 292 19.86 14.33 -6.11
CA GLY A 292 20.11 13.16 -5.27
C GLY A 292 20.55 11.92 -6.04
N PRO A 293 20.78 10.79 -5.34
CA PRO A 293 21.34 9.56 -5.94
C PRO A 293 20.41 8.87 -6.94
N GLN A 294 19.15 9.30 -7.01
CA GLN A 294 18.14 8.76 -7.92
C GLN A 294 17.72 9.80 -8.98
N ALA A 295 18.45 10.91 -9.09
CA ALA A 295 18.17 11.97 -10.06
C ALA A 295 18.21 11.44 -11.50
N GLY A 296 17.30 11.90 -12.34
CA GLY A 296 17.22 11.47 -13.74
C GLY A 296 16.67 10.04 -13.96
N LEU A 297 16.44 9.27 -12.91
CA LEU A 297 15.92 7.90 -13.04
C LEU A 297 14.39 7.87 -12.99
N PRO A 298 13.73 7.07 -13.84
CA PRO A 298 12.28 6.96 -13.83
C PRO A 298 11.78 6.32 -12.51
N PRO A 299 10.49 6.47 -12.17
CA PRO A 299 9.88 5.84 -10.99
C PRO A 299 10.08 4.33 -10.95
N THR A 300 10.02 3.76 -9.75
CA THR A 300 10.11 2.30 -9.57
C THR A 300 8.74 1.65 -9.60
N LEU A 301 8.55 0.71 -10.52
CA LEU A 301 7.41 -0.18 -10.58
C LEU A 301 7.67 -1.41 -9.71
N LEU A 302 6.70 -1.77 -8.87
CA LEU A 302 6.73 -3.00 -8.05
C LEU A 302 5.46 -3.81 -8.32
N SER A 303 5.62 -5.09 -8.62
CA SER A 303 4.48 -5.98 -8.93
C SER A 303 4.66 -7.38 -8.33
N PRO A 304 3.57 -8.04 -7.89
CA PRO A 304 3.56 -9.47 -7.59
C PRO A 304 3.85 -10.35 -8.81
N VAL A 305 3.48 -9.89 -10.01
CA VAL A 305 3.53 -10.67 -11.26
C VAL A 305 4.54 -10.12 -12.25
N ALA A 306 5.01 -10.99 -13.15
CA ALA A 306 5.92 -10.61 -14.21
C ALA A 306 5.24 -9.64 -15.19
N PHE A 307 6.01 -8.66 -15.68
CA PHE A 307 5.57 -7.72 -16.70
C PHE A 307 6.74 -7.38 -17.64
N ARG A 308 6.44 -6.74 -18.77
CA ARG A 308 7.46 -6.37 -19.76
C ARG A 308 8.51 -5.45 -19.11
N GLY A 309 9.79 -5.74 -19.33
CA GLY A 309 10.91 -4.96 -18.77
C GLY A 309 11.22 -5.26 -17.30
N ALA A 310 10.38 -6.04 -16.61
CA ALA A 310 10.59 -6.35 -15.21
C ALA A 310 11.78 -7.26 -14.97
N THR A 311 12.54 -6.95 -13.91
CA THR A 311 13.59 -7.83 -13.41
C THR A 311 13.08 -8.51 -12.15
N MET A 312 13.22 -9.84 -12.11
CA MET A 312 12.93 -10.62 -10.91
C MET A 312 13.94 -10.26 -9.81
N GLN A 313 13.44 -10.00 -8.61
CA GLN A 313 14.22 -9.73 -7.41
C GLN A 313 13.75 -10.64 -6.27
N MET A 314 14.59 -10.81 -5.27
CA MET A 314 14.29 -11.64 -4.10
C MET A 314 14.51 -10.86 -2.82
N LEU A 315 13.57 -10.98 -1.88
CA LEU A 315 13.68 -10.44 -0.53
C LEU A 315 14.81 -11.15 0.22
N LYS A 316 15.55 -10.41 1.05
CA LYS A 316 16.66 -10.96 1.83
C LYS A 316 16.11 -11.55 3.11
N ALA A 317 16.17 -12.87 3.26
CA ALA A 317 15.82 -13.55 4.50
C ALA A 317 17.07 -13.94 5.29
N ARG A 318 17.01 -13.83 6.62
CA ARG A 318 18.05 -14.27 7.55
C ARG A 318 17.41 -14.79 8.82
N SER A 319 17.73 -16.02 9.22
CA SER A 319 17.37 -16.51 10.56
C SER A 319 18.52 -16.34 11.55
N VAL A 320 18.16 -16.01 12.79
CA VAL A 320 19.09 -15.77 13.91
C VAL A 320 18.50 -16.38 15.17
N ASN A 321 19.33 -17.11 15.92
CA ASN A 321 18.96 -17.71 17.20
C ASN A 321 19.35 -16.74 18.32
N VAL A 322 18.37 -16.27 19.09
CA VAL A 322 18.57 -15.35 20.21
C VAL A 322 18.22 -16.07 21.52
N LYS A 323 19.02 -15.89 22.56
CA LYS A 323 18.68 -16.37 23.91
C LYS A 323 18.17 -15.21 24.73
N THR A 324 16.89 -15.23 25.09
CA THR A 324 16.27 -14.15 25.87
C THR A 324 16.23 -14.55 27.35
N GLN A 325 16.74 -13.68 28.23
CA GLN A 325 16.64 -13.87 29.68
C GLN A 325 15.22 -13.53 30.15
N ALA A 326 14.48 -14.53 30.63
CA ALA A 326 13.22 -14.35 31.34
C ALA A 326 13.41 -14.51 32.85
N ILE A 327 12.45 -14.02 33.63
CA ILE A 327 12.46 -14.03 35.11
C ILE A 327 12.65 -15.46 35.68
N SER A 328 12.26 -16.49 34.93
CA SER A 328 12.37 -17.91 35.30
C SER A 328 13.48 -18.69 34.57
N GLY A 329 14.42 -18.02 33.89
CA GLY A 329 15.54 -18.65 33.17
C GLY A 329 15.75 -18.17 31.73
N TYR A 330 16.77 -18.70 31.05
CA TYR A 330 16.99 -18.46 29.62
C TYR A 330 15.94 -19.21 28.78
N LYS A 331 15.19 -18.49 27.95
CA LYS A 331 14.33 -19.09 26.92
C LYS A 331 14.98 -18.85 25.56
N ASP A 332 15.12 -19.92 24.79
CA ASP A 332 15.56 -19.81 23.39
C ASP A 332 14.42 -19.15 22.59
N GLN A 333 14.75 -18.05 21.92
CA GLN A 333 13.84 -17.31 21.05
C GLN A 333 14.48 -17.21 19.67
N PHE A 334 13.82 -17.83 18.70
CA PHE A 334 14.30 -17.84 17.33
C PHE A 334 13.73 -16.63 16.61
N SER A 335 14.51 -16.05 15.69
CA SER A 335 14.09 -14.89 14.92
C SER A 335 14.36 -15.09 13.43
N LEU A 336 13.45 -14.60 12.58
CA LEU A 336 13.57 -14.58 11.13
C LEU A 336 13.35 -13.14 10.65
N GLU A 337 14.39 -12.55 10.08
CA GLU A 337 14.36 -11.21 9.49
C GLU A 337 14.19 -11.32 7.98
N ILE A 338 13.21 -10.61 7.41
CA ILE A 338 13.01 -10.48 5.96
C ILE A 338 13.07 -9.01 5.60
N THR A 339 13.96 -8.64 4.69
CA THR A 339 14.25 -7.25 4.33
C THR A 339 14.12 -7.01 2.83
N GLY A 340 13.50 -5.89 2.46
CA GLY A 340 13.23 -5.47 1.08
C GLY A 340 11.82 -4.88 0.95
N PRO A 341 11.33 -4.61 -0.28
CA PRO A 341 9.96 -4.16 -0.52
C PRO A 341 8.98 -5.32 -0.33
N VAL A 342 8.56 -5.57 0.92
CA VAL A 342 7.59 -6.61 1.23
C VAL A 342 6.19 -6.08 0.91
N MET A 343 5.62 -6.64 -0.16
CA MET A 343 4.27 -6.31 -0.60
C MET A 343 3.20 -7.11 0.17
N PRO A 344 1.92 -6.68 0.10
CA PRO A 344 0.81 -7.33 0.81
C PRO A 344 0.74 -8.86 0.63
N HIS A 345 0.88 -9.34 -0.61
CA HIS A 345 0.86 -10.77 -0.90
C HIS A 345 2.01 -11.54 -0.23
N CYS A 346 3.23 -10.97 -0.20
CA CYS A 346 4.39 -11.60 0.44
C CYS A 346 4.17 -11.76 1.93
N LEU A 347 3.64 -10.70 2.60
CA LEU A 347 3.34 -10.75 4.02
C LEU A 347 2.37 -11.89 4.32
N HIS A 348 1.24 -11.95 3.62
CA HIS A 348 0.24 -13.00 3.84
C HIS A 348 0.79 -14.39 3.54
N SER A 349 1.50 -14.58 2.42
CA SER A 349 2.10 -15.87 2.07
C SER A 349 3.06 -16.35 3.15
N VAL A 350 4.00 -15.50 3.60
CA VAL A 350 4.94 -15.85 4.67
C VAL A 350 4.21 -16.16 5.98
N THR A 351 3.19 -15.39 6.35
CA THR A 351 2.36 -15.65 7.54
C THR A 351 1.67 -17.02 7.46
N MET A 352 1.15 -17.43 6.29
CA MET A 352 0.59 -18.77 6.10
C MET A 352 1.64 -19.89 6.24
N LEU A 353 2.85 -19.69 5.72
CA LEU A 353 3.96 -20.64 5.89
C LEU A 353 4.38 -20.76 7.36
N LEU A 354 4.39 -19.63 8.09
CA LEU A 354 4.70 -19.58 9.51
C LEU A 354 3.64 -20.25 10.36
N GLN A 355 2.36 -20.06 10.04
CA GLN A 355 1.25 -20.77 10.69
C GLN A 355 1.47 -22.29 10.66
N SER A 356 1.91 -22.81 9.52
CA SER A 356 2.15 -24.25 9.30
C SER A 356 3.43 -24.75 9.97
N SER A 357 4.52 -23.97 9.90
CA SER A 357 5.85 -24.37 10.41
C SER A 357 6.05 -24.11 11.90
N GLN A 358 5.33 -23.16 12.49
CA GLN A 358 5.46 -22.73 13.89
C GLN A 358 4.29 -23.20 14.77
N LYS A 359 3.50 -24.20 14.29
CA LYS A 359 2.35 -24.77 15.02
C LYS A 359 1.33 -23.72 15.47
N GLY A 360 1.10 -22.70 14.63
CA GLY A 360 0.15 -21.63 14.94
C GLY A 360 0.58 -20.66 16.04
N SER A 361 1.88 -20.60 16.38
CA SER A 361 2.41 -19.70 17.42
C SER A 361 3.64 -18.92 16.94
N PHE A 362 3.51 -17.61 16.72
CA PHE A 362 4.64 -16.72 16.42
C PHE A 362 4.27 -15.25 16.68
N SER A 363 5.27 -14.39 16.80
CA SER A 363 5.10 -12.94 16.87
C SER A 363 5.85 -12.27 15.73
N ALA A 364 5.33 -11.17 15.19
CA ALA A 364 5.87 -10.46 14.04
C ALA A 364 5.90 -8.94 14.30
N GLY A 365 7.09 -8.35 14.27
CA GLY A 365 7.29 -6.92 14.15
C GLY A 365 7.34 -6.50 12.69
N LEU A 366 6.50 -5.54 12.31
CA LEU A 366 6.31 -5.10 10.93
C LEU A 366 6.77 -3.65 10.79
N TYR A 367 7.79 -3.41 9.95
CA TYR A 367 8.35 -2.08 9.72
C TYR A 367 7.85 -1.52 8.39
N THR A 368 6.81 -0.69 8.46
CA THR A 368 6.16 -0.09 7.29
C THR A 368 6.98 1.02 6.65
N HIS A 369 6.93 1.13 5.32
CA HIS A 369 7.29 2.36 4.62
C HIS A 369 6.16 3.38 4.82
N GLU A 370 6.36 4.30 5.75
CA GLU A 370 5.33 5.23 6.26
C GLU A 370 4.46 5.91 5.19
N PRO A 371 4.99 6.40 4.04
CA PRO A 371 4.16 7.01 2.99
C PRO A 371 3.05 6.11 2.43
N THR A 372 3.21 4.79 2.55
CA THR A 372 2.26 3.78 2.04
C THR A 372 1.27 3.29 3.09
N ALA A 373 1.40 3.68 4.36
CA ALA A 373 0.50 3.27 5.45
C ALA A 373 -0.96 3.64 5.16
N VAL A 374 -1.17 4.80 4.55
CA VAL A 374 -2.51 5.35 4.25
C VAL A 374 -3.25 4.60 3.15
N PHE A 375 -2.60 3.68 2.41
CA PHE A 375 -3.30 2.88 1.38
C PHE A 375 -4.34 1.91 1.95
N ASN A 376 -4.35 1.75 3.27
CA ASN A 376 -5.42 1.07 3.99
C ASN A 376 -6.70 1.90 4.13
N ALA A 377 -6.68 3.19 3.76
CA ALA A 377 -7.86 4.03 3.78
C ALA A 377 -8.81 3.59 2.67
N CYS A 378 -9.94 2.98 3.05
CA CYS A 378 -11.01 2.65 2.12
C CYS A 378 -12.20 3.58 2.37
N PRO A 379 -12.66 4.36 1.36
CA PRO A 379 -13.95 5.01 1.48
C PRO A 379 -15.06 3.96 1.44
N SER A 380 -16.07 4.12 2.30
CA SER A 380 -17.21 3.21 2.41
C SER A 380 -17.89 3.00 1.06
N VAL A 381 -17.92 1.77 0.55
CA VAL A 381 -18.75 1.41 -0.60
C VAL A 381 -19.87 0.50 -0.10
N LYS A 382 -21.11 0.85 -0.42
CA LYS A 382 -22.30 0.00 -0.20
C LYS A 382 -22.09 -1.30 -0.97
N GLU A 383 -22.29 -2.45 -0.33
CA GLU A 383 -22.07 -3.75 -0.94
C GLU A 383 -22.92 -3.91 -2.22
N GLY A 384 -22.26 -3.97 -3.37
CA GLY A 384 -22.90 -4.26 -4.65
C GLY A 384 -23.05 -5.77 -4.87
N PRO A 385 -24.09 -6.21 -5.60
CA PRO A 385 -24.25 -7.61 -5.99
C PRO A 385 -23.25 -7.94 -7.12
N GLY A 386 -22.36 -8.91 -6.92
CA GLY A 386 -21.39 -9.33 -7.95
C GLY A 386 -20.00 -9.77 -7.47
N LYS A 387 -19.75 -9.84 -6.15
CA LYS A 387 -18.42 -10.18 -5.58
C LYS A 387 -17.88 -11.56 -6.03
N GLU A 388 -18.75 -12.54 -6.29
CA GLU A 388 -18.32 -13.90 -6.65
C GLU A 388 -17.80 -14.00 -8.09
N THR A 389 -18.48 -13.39 -9.06
CA THR A 389 -18.08 -13.44 -10.48
C THR A 389 -16.76 -12.71 -10.72
N VAL A 390 -16.55 -11.57 -10.05
CA VAL A 390 -15.29 -10.82 -10.14
C VAL A 390 -14.12 -11.58 -9.50
N ARG A 391 -14.40 -12.40 -8.48
CA ARG A 391 -13.41 -13.24 -7.79
C ARG A 391 -12.95 -14.42 -8.64
N GLU A 392 -13.83 -15.01 -9.44
CA GLU A 392 -13.47 -16.04 -10.43
C GLU A 392 -12.57 -15.51 -11.53
N GLU A 393 -12.77 -14.26 -11.98
CA GLU A 393 -11.92 -13.66 -13.01
C GLU A 393 -10.49 -13.35 -12.53
N LEU A 394 -10.27 -13.24 -11.21
CA LEU A 394 -8.96 -12.99 -10.60
C LEU A 394 -8.17 -14.27 -10.30
N THR A 395 -8.74 -15.47 -10.46
CA THR A 395 -8.06 -16.72 -10.08
C THR A 395 -6.78 -16.96 -10.88
N ASN A 396 -6.66 -16.39 -12.07
CA ASN A 396 -5.50 -16.53 -12.95
C ASN A 396 -4.49 -15.38 -12.80
N CYS A 397 -4.62 -14.52 -11.78
CA CYS A 397 -3.75 -13.36 -11.59
C CYS A 397 -2.39 -13.68 -10.93
N GLY A 398 -2.07 -14.97 -10.79
CA GLY A 398 -0.76 -15.43 -10.35
C GLY A 398 -0.50 -15.42 -8.84
N LEU A 399 -1.53 -15.26 -8.01
CA LEU A 399 -1.43 -15.32 -6.54
C LEU A 399 -2.19 -16.51 -5.97
N HIS A 400 -1.78 -16.96 -4.78
CA HIS A 400 -2.47 -18.01 -4.03
C HIS A 400 -3.90 -17.58 -3.67
N ARG A 401 -4.88 -18.49 -3.77
CA ARG A 401 -6.31 -18.18 -3.61
C ARG A 401 -6.64 -17.52 -2.27
N LYS A 402 -6.10 -18.05 -1.16
CA LYS A 402 -6.26 -17.44 0.18
C LYS A 402 -5.73 -16.01 0.26
N THR A 403 -4.63 -15.71 -0.43
CA THR A 403 -4.09 -14.35 -0.50
C THR A 403 -5.03 -13.43 -1.25
N LEU A 404 -5.61 -13.87 -2.37
CA LEU A 404 -6.61 -13.10 -3.10
C LEU A 404 -7.88 -12.87 -2.28
N ASP A 405 -8.30 -13.88 -1.54
CA ASP A 405 -9.47 -13.79 -0.65
C ASP A 405 -9.24 -12.74 0.44
N GLN A 406 -8.03 -12.67 0.99
CA GLN A 406 -7.66 -11.63 1.96
C GLN A 406 -7.64 -10.24 1.30
N LEU A 407 -6.99 -10.10 0.13
CA LEU A 407 -6.87 -8.82 -0.58
C LEU A 407 -8.21 -8.28 -1.12
N SER A 408 -9.19 -9.17 -1.34
CA SER A 408 -10.53 -8.79 -1.78
C SER A 408 -11.35 -8.13 -0.66
N ARG A 409 -10.98 -8.37 0.60
CA ARG A 409 -11.69 -7.80 1.76
C ARG A 409 -11.49 -6.31 1.86
N THR A 410 -12.48 -5.63 2.42
CA THR A 410 -12.39 -4.22 2.74
C THR A 410 -11.34 -4.00 3.84
N PRO A 411 -10.35 -3.13 3.61
CA PRO A 411 -9.36 -2.78 4.62
C PRO A 411 -10.01 -2.17 5.86
N ILE A 412 -9.58 -2.62 7.04
CA ILE A 412 -10.09 -2.14 8.34
C ILE A 412 -9.10 -1.25 9.10
N LEU A 413 -7.87 -1.11 8.60
CA LEU A 413 -6.77 -0.40 9.30
C LEU A 413 -6.83 1.12 9.15
N GLY A 414 -7.73 1.64 8.30
CA GLY A 414 -7.90 3.09 8.09
C GLY A 414 -6.61 3.77 7.64
N LYS A 415 -6.15 4.78 8.39
CA LYS A 415 -4.91 5.51 8.08
C LYS A 415 -3.63 4.79 8.52
N SER A 416 -3.77 3.74 9.34
CA SER A 416 -2.67 3.04 9.98
C SER A 416 -2.25 1.81 9.19
N SER A 417 -1.18 1.16 9.63
CA SER A 417 -0.63 -0.05 9.03
C SER A 417 -0.28 -1.03 10.13
N LEU A 418 -0.27 -2.33 9.87
CA LEU A 418 0.12 -3.30 10.89
C LEU A 418 1.56 -3.03 11.36
N ARG A 419 1.73 -2.92 12.68
CA ARG A 419 3.01 -2.76 13.37
C ARG A 419 3.43 -4.02 14.10
N HIS A 420 2.46 -4.69 14.71
CA HIS A 420 2.68 -5.92 15.46
C HIS A 420 1.58 -6.93 15.17
N VAL A 421 1.97 -8.19 14.97
CA VAL A 421 1.04 -9.32 14.84
C VAL A 421 1.54 -10.43 15.75
N GLU A 422 0.67 -10.94 16.60
CA GLU A 422 0.90 -12.11 17.42
C GLU A 422 -0.11 -13.18 17.02
N MET A 423 0.38 -14.39 16.77
CA MET A 423 -0.45 -15.56 16.56
C MET A 423 -0.24 -16.49 17.74
N SER A 424 -1.34 -16.87 18.39
CA SER A 424 -1.37 -17.85 19.48
C SER A 424 -2.52 -18.81 19.24
N ASP A 425 -2.26 -20.12 19.25
CA ASP A 425 -3.26 -21.15 19.00
C ASP A 425 -4.08 -20.92 17.71
N TYR A 426 -3.40 -20.48 16.65
CA TYR A 426 -3.98 -20.16 15.34
C TYR A 426 -4.92 -18.94 15.32
N ILE A 427 -4.99 -18.16 16.39
CA ILE A 427 -5.74 -16.91 16.47
C ILE A 427 -4.78 -15.74 16.33
N TYR A 428 -5.14 -14.77 15.48
CA TYR A 428 -4.36 -13.54 15.31
C TYR A 428 -4.83 -12.46 16.26
N ASN A 429 -3.85 -11.81 16.87
CA ASN A 429 -3.94 -10.56 17.59
C ASN A 429 -3.02 -9.55 16.89
N TRP A 430 -3.47 -8.33 16.64
CA TRP A 430 -2.64 -7.33 15.98
C TRP A 430 -2.79 -5.93 16.55
N ARG A 431 -1.79 -5.10 16.27
CA ARG A 431 -1.75 -3.67 16.57
C ARG A 431 -1.34 -2.90 15.31
N SER A 432 -2.04 -1.79 15.07
CA SER A 432 -1.90 -0.90 13.91
C SER A 432 -1.25 0.43 14.26
#